data_AF-A0A9P6D475-F1
#
_entry.id   AF-A0A9P6D475-F1
#
_cell.length_a   1.000
_cell.length_b   1.000
_cell.length_c   1.000
_cell.angle_alpha   90.00
_cell.angle_beta   90.00
_cell.angle_gamma   90.00
#
_symmetry.space_group_name_H-M   'P 1'
#
loop_
_entity.id
_entity.type
_entity.pdbx_description
1 polymer ?
#
loop_
_entity_poly.entity_id
_entity_poly.type
_entity_poly.pdbx_seq_one_letter_code
_entity_poly.pdbx_strand_id
1 'polypeptide(L)'
;MGEGDIDTSILWDWFNCSENFFRQKSITPENRVVSIAWGMSGIHAVRWLSANSPLLDAMSWDDYKEQMRTLFLPSDWKHASHMDVLCLQQGLRSFIEFSLDMMGHNNLLAGTDSFFNDEALCDTMDANMDRELARECNRENVTSIASFWDWLDEVKHLDERKWQRMEEIERTLA
;
A
#
# COMPACT_ATOMS: atom_id res chain seq x y z
N MET A 1 1.06 -9.43 17.55
CA MET A 1 0.51 -8.11 17.86
C MET A 1 -0.42 -8.26 19.05
N GLY A 2 -0.20 -7.45 20.08
CA GLY A 2 -1.09 -7.32 21.23
C GLY A 2 -2.23 -6.34 20.93
N GLU A 3 -3.23 -6.32 21.80
CA GLU A 3 -4.34 -5.37 21.73
C GLU A 3 -3.82 -3.93 21.89
N GLY A 4 -4.05 -3.07 20.90
CA GLY A 4 -3.63 -1.65 20.90
C GLY A 4 -2.31 -1.35 20.19
N ASP A 5 -1.67 -2.34 19.55
CA ASP A 5 -0.53 -2.10 18.67
C ASP A 5 -0.98 -1.35 17.41
N ILE A 6 -0.27 -0.29 17.05
CA ILE A 6 -0.48 0.50 15.84
C ILE A 6 0.57 0.07 14.82
N ASP A 7 0.14 -0.53 13.71
CA ASP A 7 1.02 -0.92 12.60
C ASP A 7 0.97 0.09 11.44
N THR A 8 1.73 -0.22 10.38
CA THR A 8 1.80 0.59 9.15
C THR A 8 0.44 0.78 8.49
N SER A 9 -0.41 -0.25 8.48
CA SER A 9 -1.73 -0.21 7.87
C SER A 9 -2.69 0.70 8.62
N ILE A 10 -2.70 0.60 9.96
CA ILE A 10 -3.52 1.45 10.83
C ILE A 10 -3.11 2.92 10.70
N LEU A 11 -1.81 3.22 10.67
CA LEU A 11 -1.34 4.60 10.46
C LEU A 11 -1.71 5.13 9.08
N TRP A 12 -1.57 4.30 8.04
CA TRP A 12 -1.94 4.68 6.68
C TRP A 12 -3.44 5.01 6.58
N ASP A 13 -4.30 4.16 7.13
CA ASP A 13 -5.75 4.38 7.19
C ASP A 13 -6.09 5.65 7.97
N TRP A 14 -5.44 5.86 9.12
CA TRP A 14 -5.60 7.07 9.92
C TRP A 14 -5.27 8.33 9.14
N PHE A 15 -4.13 8.35 8.42
CA PHE A 15 -3.72 9.50 7.63
C PHE A 15 -4.67 9.77 6.45
N ASN A 16 -5.11 8.73 5.74
CA ASN A 16 -6.03 8.89 4.62
C ASN A 16 -7.42 9.34 5.05
N CYS A 17 -7.95 8.75 6.13
CA CYS A 17 -9.22 9.19 6.71
C CYS A 17 -9.14 10.66 7.16
N SER A 18 -8.02 11.05 7.77
CA SER A 18 -7.78 12.43 8.20
C SER A 18 -7.72 13.40 7.02
N GLU A 19 -6.98 13.05 5.95
CA GLU A 19 -6.93 13.87 4.72
C GLU A 19 -8.31 14.04 4.07
N ASN A 20 -9.10 12.97 4.02
CA ASN A 20 -10.45 13.04 3.48
C ASN A 20 -11.35 13.94 4.35
N PHE A 21 -11.24 13.82 5.67
CA PHE A 21 -11.92 14.71 6.62
C PHE A 21 -11.52 16.18 6.42
N PHE A 22 -10.22 16.47 6.28
CA PHE A 22 -9.74 17.83 6.03
C PHE A 22 -10.34 18.45 4.77
N ARG A 23 -10.42 17.66 3.69
CA ARG A 23 -11.04 18.10 2.43
C ARG A 23 -12.53 18.36 2.61
N GLN A 24 -13.26 17.41 3.19
CA GLN A 24 -14.72 17.52 3.38
C GLN A 24 -15.11 18.69 4.28
N LYS A 25 -14.31 18.98 5.30
CA LYS A 25 -14.57 20.07 6.25
C LYS A 25 -13.82 21.36 5.93
N SER A 26 -13.03 21.39 4.85
CA SER A 26 -12.21 22.54 4.46
C SER A 26 -11.32 23.04 5.61
N ILE A 27 -10.69 22.12 6.34
CA ILE A 27 -9.80 22.45 7.47
C ILE A 27 -8.52 23.09 6.93
N THR A 28 -8.17 24.26 7.47
CA THR A 28 -6.94 24.97 7.08
C THR A 28 -5.70 24.21 7.54
N PRO A 29 -4.57 24.30 6.83
CA PRO A 29 -3.34 23.54 7.16
C PRO A 29 -2.92 23.66 8.63
N GLU A 30 -3.08 24.84 9.23
CA GLU A 30 -2.66 25.16 10.60
C GLU A 30 -3.54 24.46 11.65
N ASN A 31 -4.79 24.10 11.30
CA ASN A 31 -5.74 23.49 12.21
C ASN A 31 -5.86 21.97 12.04
N ARG A 32 -5.14 21.37 11.07
CA ARG A 32 -5.28 19.95 10.72
C ARG A 32 -4.99 19.03 11.90
N VAL A 33 -3.81 19.16 12.51
CA VAL A 33 -3.36 18.27 13.59
C VAL A 33 -4.29 18.38 14.79
N VAL A 34 -4.59 19.60 15.25
CA VAL A 34 -5.51 19.86 16.37
C VAL A 34 -6.89 19.25 16.14
N SER A 35 -7.39 19.26 14.89
CA SER A 35 -8.72 18.75 14.55
C SER A 35 -8.85 17.23 14.65
N ILE A 36 -7.75 16.49 14.54
CA ILE A 36 -7.77 15.01 14.50
C ILE A 36 -7.01 14.36 15.65
N ALA A 37 -6.09 15.07 16.31
CA ALA A 37 -5.14 14.48 17.25
C ALA A 37 -5.84 13.65 18.34
N TRP A 38 -6.98 14.12 18.83
CA TRP A 38 -7.78 13.48 19.87
C TRP A 38 -8.64 12.30 19.39
N GLY A 39 -8.71 12.04 18.08
CA GLY A 39 -9.49 10.94 17.50
C GLY A 39 -8.77 9.59 17.50
N MET A 40 -7.48 9.54 17.84
CA MET A 40 -6.73 8.28 17.84
C MET A 40 -6.98 7.48 19.12
N SER A 41 -7.38 6.21 18.98
CA SER A 41 -7.95 5.39 20.06
C SER A 41 -7.00 4.34 20.67
N GLY A 42 -5.68 4.47 20.53
CA GLY A 42 -4.70 3.57 21.16
C GLY A 42 -4.28 4.02 22.57
N ILE A 43 -4.17 3.11 23.55
CA ILE A 43 -3.77 3.45 24.93
C ILE A 43 -2.41 4.18 25.01
N HIS A 44 -1.48 3.81 24.13
CA HIS A 44 -0.17 4.46 23.99
C HIS A 44 -0.26 5.83 23.31
N ALA A 45 -1.14 5.96 22.31
CA ALA A 45 -1.40 7.23 21.64
C ALA A 45 -2.02 8.26 22.58
N VAL A 46 -3.08 7.90 23.31
CA VAL A 46 -3.78 8.82 24.23
C VAL A 46 -2.83 9.40 25.29
N ARG A 47 -1.94 8.57 25.85
CA ARG A 47 -0.95 9.02 26.83
C ARG A 47 0.03 10.01 26.22
N TRP A 48 0.57 9.72 25.05
CA TRP A 48 1.53 10.60 24.38
C TRP A 48 0.89 11.92 23.96
N LEU A 49 -0.32 11.86 23.38
CA LEU A 49 -1.09 13.04 22.97
C LEU A 49 -1.36 13.98 24.15
N SER A 50 -1.81 13.42 25.28
CA SER A 50 -2.08 14.20 26.49
C SER A 50 -0.83 14.90 27.05
N ALA A 51 0.34 14.24 26.98
CA ALA A 51 1.59 14.80 27.47
C ALA A 51 2.17 15.89 26.55
N ASN A 52 1.78 15.90 25.27
CA ASN A 52 2.37 16.76 24.23
C ASN A 52 1.35 17.72 23.58
N SER A 53 0.23 18.01 24.25
CA SER A 53 -0.82 18.90 23.70
C SER A 53 -0.29 20.22 23.13
N PRO A 54 0.60 20.98 23.82
CA PRO A 54 1.11 22.25 23.27
C PRO A 54 1.97 22.07 22.02
N LEU A 55 2.63 20.91 21.87
CA LEU A 55 3.43 20.60 20.69
C LEU A 55 2.53 20.31 19.49
N LEU A 56 1.43 19.59 19.71
CA LEU A 56 0.45 19.24 18.67
C LEU A 56 -0.23 20.48 18.08
N ASP A 57 -0.48 21.51 18.90
CA ASP A 57 -1.11 22.76 18.47
C ASP A 57 -0.26 23.56 17.45
N ALA A 58 1.06 23.38 17.49
CA ALA A 58 2.00 24.07 16.59
C ALA A 58 2.52 23.18 15.45
N MET A 59 2.15 21.90 15.44
CA MET A 59 2.73 20.90 14.54
C MET A 59 2.10 20.97 13.15
N SER A 60 2.93 20.91 12.11
CA SER A 60 2.44 20.75 10.75
C SER A 60 1.91 19.33 10.54
N TRP A 61 1.07 19.14 9.52
CA TRP A 61 0.56 17.81 9.20
C TRP A 61 1.68 16.83 8.79
N ASP A 62 2.73 17.30 8.12
CA ASP A 62 3.85 16.45 7.72
C ASP A 62 4.72 16.05 8.90
N ASP A 63 5.00 16.99 9.81
CA ASP A 63 5.72 16.69 11.06
C ASP A 63 4.93 15.70 11.92
N TYR A 64 3.61 15.84 11.96
CA TYR A 64 2.75 14.89 12.67
C TYR A 64 2.85 13.49 12.08
N LYS A 65 2.73 13.32 10.76
CA LYS A 65 2.88 11.98 10.13
C LYS A 65 4.22 11.34 10.47
N GLU A 66 5.32 12.10 10.42
CA GLU A 66 6.66 11.58 10.74
C GLU A 66 6.81 11.23 12.22
N GLN A 67 6.28 12.06 13.11
CA GLN A 67 6.29 11.81 14.55
C GLN A 67 5.49 10.54 14.90
N MET A 68 4.33 10.34 14.27
CA MET A 68 3.49 9.15 14.46
C MET A 68 4.21 7.89 13.97
N ARG A 69 4.84 7.93 12.79
CA ARG A 69 5.67 6.83 12.29
C ARG A 69 6.79 6.49 13.26
N THR A 70 7.48 7.49 13.79
CA THR A 70 8.59 7.32 14.74
C THR A 70 8.15 6.71 16.07
N LEU A 71 6.94 7.03 16.54
CA LEU A 71 6.43 6.56 17.83
C LEU A 71 5.89 5.13 17.79
N PHE A 72 5.22 4.77 16.70
CA PHE A 72 4.44 3.53 16.64
C PHE A 72 5.07 2.46 15.77
N LEU A 73 5.90 2.82 14.80
CA LEU A 73 6.51 1.85 13.91
C LEU A 73 7.93 1.47 14.38
N PRO A 74 8.36 0.22 14.15
CA PRO A 74 9.75 -0.18 14.32
C PRO A 74 10.71 0.71 13.53
N SER A 75 11.93 0.93 14.01
CA SER A 75 12.90 1.82 13.34
C SER A 75 13.23 1.40 11.89
N ASP A 76 13.07 0.12 11.56
CA ASP A 76 13.31 -0.48 10.26
C ASP A 76 12.05 -0.63 9.41
N TRP A 77 10.90 -0.06 9.81
CA TRP A 77 9.62 -0.25 9.14
C TRP A 77 9.67 0.07 7.64
N LYS A 78 10.38 1.13 7.23
CA LYS A 78 10.53 1.49 5.80
C LYS A 78 11.21 0.37 5.02
N HIS A 79 12.28 -0.17 5.59
CA HIS A 79 13.01 -1.27 4.97
C HIS A 79 12.18 -2.55 4.94
N ALA A 80 11.50 -2.88 6.04
CA ALA A 80 10.61 -4.03 6.10
C ALA A 80 9.48 -3.95 5.05
N SER A 81 8.75 -2.83 4.99
CA SER A 81 7.68 -2.62 4.00
C SER A 81 8.20 -2.58 2.56
N HIS A 82 9.38 -2.00 2.32
CA HIS A 82 10.02 -2.06 1.01
C HIS A 82 10.37 -3.50 0.61
N MET A 83 10.84 -4.31 1.56
CA MET A 83 11.11 -5.71 1.31
C MET A 83 9.84 -6.53 1.10
N ASP A 84 8.74 -6.20 1.78
CA ASP A 84 7.44 -6.81 1.54
C ASP A 84 7.00 -6.63 0.08
N VAL A 85 7.19 -5.44 -0.50
CA VAL A 85 6.93 -5.19 -1.92
C VAL A 85 7.85 -6.02 -2.82
N LEU A 86 9.18 -5.96 -2.61
CA LEU A 86 10.15 -6.65 -3.47
C LEU A 86 10.04 -8.19 -3.44
N CYS A 87 9.73 -8.75 -2.27
CA CYS A 87 9.72 -10.20 -2.09
C CYS A 87 8.35 -10.83 -2.32
N LEU A 88 7.27 -10.04 -2.46
CA LEU A 88 5.95 -10.58 -2.74
C LEU A 88 5.95 -11.31 -4.09
N GLN A 89 5.58 -12.59 -4.08
CA GLN A 89 5.42 -13.40 -5.29
C GLN A 89 3.94 -13.64 -5.57
N GLN A 90 3.56 -13.76 -6.85
CA GLN A 90 2.20 -14.16 -7.21
C GLN A 90 1.88 -15.56 -6.63
N GLY A 91 2.80 -16.51 -6.82
CA GLY A 91 2.62 -17.89 -6.35
C GLY A 91 1.45 -18.57 -7.06
N LEU A 92 0.55 -19.18 -6.29
CA LEU A 92 -0.65 -19.86 -6.81
C LEU A 92 -1.90 -18.95 -6.87
N ARG A 93 -1.74 -17.68 -6.52
CA ARG A 93 -2.85 -16.71 -6.49
C ARG A 93 -3.10 -16.15 -7.89
N SER A 94 -4.30 -15.62 -8.09
CA SER A 94 -4.60 -14.84 -9.28
C SER A 94 -3.71 -13.58 -9.33
N PHE A 95 -3.45 -13.09 -10.53
CA PHE A 95 -2.67 -11.87 -10.72
C PHE A 95 -3.34 -10.67 -10.03
N ILE A 96 -4.68 -10.59 -10.03
CA ILE A 96 -5.42 -9.49 -9.39
C ILE A 96 -5.25 -9.46 -7.87
N GLU A 97 -5.30 -10.61 -7.20
CA GLU A 97 -5.06 -10.68 -5.75
C GLU A 97 -3.62 -10.27 -5.42
N PHE A 98 -2.67 -10.80 -6.20
CA PHE A 98 -1.25 -10.46 -6.07
C PHE A 98 -0.98 -8.97 -6.28
N SER A 99 -1.55 -8.36 -7.33
CA SER A 99 -1.31 -6.95 -7.65
C SER A 99 -1.93 -6.02 -6.60
N LEU A 100 -3.13 -6.34 -6.10
CA LEU A 100 -3.79 -5.58 -5.04
C LEU A 100 -2.96 -5.60 -3.75
N ASP A 101 -2.44 -6.77 -3.36
CA ASP A 101 -1.56 -6.88 -2.19
C ASP A 101 -0.28 -6.06 -2.38
N MET A 102 0.37 -6.15 -3.54
CA MET A 102 1.60 -5.39 -3.81
C MET A 102 1.35 -3.88 -3.77
N MET A 103 0.27 -3.41 -4.39
CA MET A 103 -0.15 -2.01 -4.33
C MET A 103 -0.50 -1.58 -2.91
N GLY A 104 -1.13 -2.46 -2.13
CA GLY A 104 -1.40 -2.26 -0.71
C GLY A 104 -0.13 -2.01 0.09
N HIS A 105 0.88 -2.89 -0.05
CA HIS A 105 2.19 -2.72 0.59
C HIS A 105 2.90 -1.44 0.12
N ASN A 106 2.89 -1.16 -1.18
CA ASN A 106 3.51 0.05 -1.71
C ASN A 106 2.83 1.33 -1.19
N ASN A 107 1.50 1.32 -1.02
CA ASN A 107 0.76 2.44 -0.46
C ASN A 107 1.21 2.78 0.97
N LEU A 108 1.64 1.81 1.78
CA LEU A 108 2.20 2.05 3.12
C LEU A 108 3.48 2.89 3.07
N LEU A 109 4.21 2.86 1.96
CA LEU A 109 5.42 3.64 1.70
C LEU A 109 5.12 5.04 1.14
N ALA A 110 3.85 5.39 0.90
CA ALA A 110 3.49 6.66 0.29
C ALA A 110 4.04 7.88 1.06
N GLY A 111 4.63 8.80 0.31
CA GLY A 111 5.31 9.99 0.86
C GLY A 111 6.66 9.69 1.51
N THR A 112 7.24 8.51 1.28
CA THR A 112 8.64 8.20 1.59
C THR A 112 9.46 8.08 0.31
N ASP A 113 10.78 8.10 0.46
CA ASP A 113 11.77 7.80 -0.59
C ASP A 113 11.79 6.32 -1.01
N SER A 114 11.15 5.45 -0.24
CA SER A 114 11.04 4.01 -0.50
C SER A 114 9.79 3.64 -1.32
N PHE A 115 8.96 4.61 -1.71
CA PHE A 115 7.77 4.39 -2.53
C PHE A 115 8.14 3.99 -3.96
N PHE A 116 7.51 2.93 -4.48
CA PHE A 116 7.67 2.49 -5.86
C PHE A 116 6.75 3.35 -6.73
N ASN A 117 7.34 4.05 -7.70
CA ASN A 117 6.55 4.69 -8.74
C ASN A 117 5.96 3.63 -9.69
N ASP A 118 5.05 4.07 -10.56
CA ASP A 118 4.35 3.22 -11.52
C ASP A 118 5.28 2.31 -12.33
N GLU A 119 6.40 2.84 -12.83
CA GLU A 119 7.40 2.06 -13.59
C GLU A 119 8.06 0.99 -12.73
N ALA A 120 8.58 1.35 -11.56
CA ALA A 120 9.22 0.41 -10.65
C ALA A 120 8.25 -0.66 -10.13
N LEU A 121 6.97 -0.29 -9.95
CA LEU A 121 5.94 -1.21 -9.53
C LEU A 121 5.56 -2.20 -10.64
N CYS A 122 5.43 -1.73 -11.89
CA CYS A 122 5.30 -2.60 -13.07
C CYS A 122 6.46 -3.60 -13.14
N ASP A 123 7.70 -3.12 -13.10
CA ASP A 123 8.90 -3.96 -13.19
C ASP A 123 8.96 -4.99 -12.06
N THR A 124 8.57 -4.59 -10.85
CA THR A 124 8.54 -5.50 -9.70
C THR A 124 7.44 -6.55 -9.83
N MET A 125 6.25 -6.16 -10.31
CA MET A 125 5.18 -7.10 -10.59
C MET A 125 5.55 -8.07 -11.72
N ASP A 126 6.20 -7.61 -12.78
CA ASP A 126 6.68 -8.45 -13.89
C ASP A 126 7.75 -9.45 -13.45
N ALA A 127 8.67 -9.03 -12.59
CA ALA A 127 9.70 -9.91 -12.04
C ALA A 127 9.14 -11.01 -11.12
N ASN A 128 8.00 -10.75 -10.48
CA ASN A 128 7.44 -11.58 -9.40
C ASN A 128 6.12 -12.28 -9.78
N MET A 129 5.60 -12.05 -10.97
CA MET A 129 4.43 -12.75 -11.49
C MET A 129 4.78 -14.19 -11.89
N ASP A 130 3.74 -15.00 -12.07
CA ASP A 130 3.90 -16.37 -12.54
C ASP A 130 4.65 -16.44 -13.88
N ARG A 131 5.54 -17.42 -14.03
CA ARG A 131 6.42 -17.53 -15.20
C ARG A 131 5.68 -17.83 -16.49
N GLU A 132 4.54 -18.51 -16.42
CA GLU A 132 3.71 -18.76 -17.60
C GLU A 132 3.01 -17.47 -18.02
N LEU A 133 2.44 -16.73 -17.05
CA LEU A 133 1.86 -15.41 -17.30
C LEU A 133 2.88 -14.42 -17.88
N ALA A 134 4.08 -14.35 -17.32
CA ALA A 134 5.16 -13.49 -17.84
C ALA A 134 5.51 -13.82 -19.29
N ARG A 135 5.51 -15.10 -19.67
CA ARG A 135 5.74 -15.51 -21.06
C ARG A 135 4.60 -15.08 -21.98
N GLU A 136 3.36 -15.11 -21.51
CA GLU A 136 2.21 -14.62 -22.27
C GLU A 136 2.26 -13.10 -22.45
N CYS A 137 2.59 -12.36 -21.40
CA CYS A 137 2.77 -10.90 -21.46
C CYS A 137 3.82 -10.52 -22.52
N ASN A 138 4.95 -11.24 -22.54
CA ASN A 138 6.00 -11.04 -23.56
C ASN A 138 5.54 -11.39 -24.98
N ARG A 139 4.73 -12.44 -25.16
CA ARG A 139 4.21 -12.83 -26.49
C ARG A 139 3.21 -11.82 -27.04
N GLU A 140 2.37 -11.27 -26.16
CA GLU A 140 1.33 -10.29 -26.48
C GLU A 140 1.89 -8.85 -26.47
N ASN A 141 3.19 -8.68 -26.19
CA ASN A 141 3.90 -7.40 -26.16
C ASN A 141 3.29 -6.39 -25.15
N VAL A 142 2.72 -6.91 -24.05
CA VAL A 142 2.11 -6.11 -22.97
C VAL A 142 3.15 -5.25 -22.25
N THR A 143 4.40 -5.68 -22.21
CA THR A 143 5.54 -4.93 -21.64
C THR A 143 5.83 -3.59 -22.34
N SER A 144 5.22 -3.34 -23.51
CA SER A 144 5.35 -2.06 -24.22
C SER A 144 4.29 -1.02 -23.85
N ILE A 145 3.30 -1.39 -23.03
CA ILE A 145 2.23 -0.51 -22.58
C ILE A 145 2.80 0.46 -21.54
N ALA A 146 2.79 1.76 -21.85
CA ALA A 146 3.41 2.79 -21.02
C ALA A 146 2.58 3.18 -19.79
N SER A 147 1.27 3.01 -19.85
CA SER A 147 0.35 3.35 -18.76
C SER A 147 0.27 2.17 -17.78
N PHE A 148 0.59 2.41 -16.50
CA PHE A 148 0.50 1.38 -15.46
C PHE A 148 -0.88 0.72 -15.42
N TRP A 149 -1.95 1.52 -15.50
CA TRP A 149 -3.32 0.99 -15.39
C TRP A 149 -3.73 0.21 -16.63
N ASP A 150 -3.32 0.64 -17.82
CA ASP A 150 -3.62 -0.10 -19.06
C ASP A 150 -2.80 -1.41 -19.10
N TRP A 151 -1.55 -1.38 -18.61
CA TRP A 151 -0.72 -2.56 -18.45
C TRP A 151 -1.34 -3.55 -17.47
N LEU A 152 -1.75 -3.07 -16.29
CA LEU A 152 -2.34 -3.88 -15.23
C LEU A 152 -3.61 -4.59 -15.71
N ASP A 153 -4.48 -3.88 -16.42
CA ASP A 153 -5.73 -4.43 -16.96
C ASP A 153 -5.48 -5.52 -18.01
N GLU A 154 -4.52 -5.29 -18.91
CA GLU A 154 -4.16 -6.28 -19.93
C GLU A 154 -3.54 -7.54 -19.31
N VAL A 155 -2.60 -7.41 -18.36
CA VAL A 155 -2.01 -8.58 -17.67
C VAL A 155 -3.09 -9.37 -16.92
N LYS A 156 -4.04 -8.68 -16.28
CA LYS A 156 -5.17 -9.32 -15.61
C LYS A 156 -6.00 -10.15 -16.60
N HIS A 157 -6.31 -9.60 -17.78
CA HIS A 157 -7.01 -10.36 -18.81
C HIS A 157 -6.23 -11.58 -19.30
N LEU A 158 -4.91 -11.48 -19.42
CA LEU A 158 -4.06 -12.64 -19.75
C LEU A 158 -4.15 -13.74 -18.69
N ASP A 159 -4.06 -13.39 -17.41
CA ASP A 159 -4.14 -14.35 -16.30
C ASP A 159 -5.52 -15.03 -16.23
N GLU A 160 -6.61 -14.28 -16.44
CA GLU A 160 -7.97 -14.82 -16.52
C GLU A 160 -8.11 -15.85 -17.66
N ARG A 161 -7.56 -15.56 -18.85
CA ARG A 161 -7.56 -16.51 -19.98
C ARG A 161 -6.75 -17.77 -19.65
N LYS A 162 -5.61 -17.62 -18.97
CA LYS A 162 -4.80 -18.75 -18.52
C LYS A 162 -5.59 -19.66 -17.58
N TRP A 163 -6.27 -19.10 -16.59
CA TRP A 163 -7.07 -19.87 -15.63
C TRP A 163 -8.22 -20.62 -16.32
N GLN A 164 -8.91 -19.97 -17.25
CA GLN A 164 -9.98 -20.60 -18.04
C GLN A 164 -9.48 -21.81 -18.84
N ARG A 165 -8.30 -21.71 -19.46
CA ARG A 165 -7.69 -22.83 -20.19
C ARG A 165 -7.31 -23.98 -19.26
N MET A 166 -6.79 -23.68 -18.06
CA MET A 166 -6.46 -24.72 -17.06
C MET A 166 -7.72 -25.48 -16.62
N GLU A 167 -8.81 -24.77 -16.32
CA GLU A 167 -10.08 -25.40 -15.96
C GLU A 167 -10.65 -26.27 -17.08
N GLU A 168 -10.54 -25.84 -18.34
CA GLU A 168 -11.01 -26.61 -19.49
C GLU A 168 -10.20 -27.91 -19.66
N ILE A 169 -8.88 -27.85 -19.51
CA ILE A 169 -8.00 -29.03 -19.57
C ILE A 169 -8.37 -30.04 -18.47
N GLU A 170 -8.55 -29.57 -17.22
CA GLU A 170 -8.94 -30.43 -16.10
C GLU A 170 -10.29 -31.12 -16.36
N ARG A 171 -11.28 -30.41 -16.90
CA ARG A 171 -12.58 -30.99 -17.26
C ARG A 171 -12.49 -32.02 -18.38
N THR A 172 -11.54 -31.87 -19.29
CA THR A 172 -11.39 -32.78 -20.44
C THR A 172 -10.60 -34.04 -20.09
N LEU A 173 -9.81 -34.00 -19.00
CA LEU A 173 -8.99 -35.12 -18.50
C LEU A 173 -9.67 -35.91 -17.36
N ALA A 174 -10.76 -35.41 -16.79
CA ALA A 174 -11.59 -36.07 -15.77
C ALA A 174 -12.65 -36.99 -16.37
#